data_AF-A0A5D0HXZ6-F1
#
_entry.id   AF-A0A5D0HXZ6-F1
#
_cell.length_a   1.000
_cell.length_b   1.000
_cell.length_c   1.000
_cell.angle_alpha   90.00
_cell.angle_beta   90.00
_cell.angle_gamma   90.00
#
_symmetry.space_group_name_H-M   'P 1'
#
loop_
_entity.id
_entity.type
_entity.pdbx_description
1 polymer ?
#
loop_
_entity_poly.entity_id
_entity_poly.type
_entity_poly.pdbx_seq_one_letter_code
_entity_poly.pdbx_strand_id
1 'polypeptide(L)'
;MFNFWLKSSYYKNDYKEEKGFEVLLWNAARINGLDEAISENGNDSDVIVLIEYDKENRLNIETSYPNYYFYLSKEGIGVFSKTPIKIVKESTSNSNSTVLNFKTNEYNFYAVDVSANILNSRKEALLYVESKINVDKKTIVLGDFNTPTESVHFHFFKEKFKNAFSEKGNGFRETWFWNIPLLSLDHIWISKELNILNTMKICTWKSDHVLVKTIVRE
;
A
#
# COMPACT_ATOMS: atom_id res chain seq x y z
N MET A 1 20.56 10.17 18.56
CA MET A 1 19.30 9.62 18.01
C MET A 1 18.85 10.34 16.75
N PHE A 2 18.68 11.67 16.75
CA PHE A 2 18.20 12.42 15.57
C PHE A 2 19.02 12.19 14.28
N ASN A 3 20.35 12.27 14.34
CA ASN A 3 21.22 12.01 13.18
C ASN A 3 21.16 10.55 12.69
N PHE A 4 20.83 9.60 13.56
CA PHE A 4 20.68 8.19 13.17
C PHE A 4 19.36 7.98 12.45
N TRP A 5 18.27 8.56 12.99
CA TRP A 5 16.95 8.56 12.38
C TRP A 5 16.97 9.23 10.99
N LEU A 6 17.56 10.42 10.85
CA LEU A 6 17.70 11.11 9.56
C LEU A 6 18.36 10.22 8.49
N LYS A 7 19.47 9.54 8.85
CA LYS A 7 20.19 8.65 7.95
C LYS A 7 19.41 7.40 7.58
N SER A 8 18.58 6.89 8.49
CA SER A 8 17.76 5.71 8.21
C SER A 8 16.52 6.04 7.40
N SER A 9 15.98 7.26 7.51
CA SER A 9 14.67 7.63 6.97
C SER A 9 14.71 8.38 5.64
N TYR A 10 15.79 9.11 5.35
CA TYR A 10 15.93 9.86 4.11
C TYR A 10 16.66 9.06 3.04
N TYR A 11 16.05 8.92 1.88
CA TYR A 11 16.60 8.25 0.70
C TYR A 11 16.84 9.26 -0.41
N LYS A 12 17.93 9.10 -1.16
CA LYS A 12 18.22 9.91 -2.34
C LYS A 12 18.39 9.00 -3.55
N ASN A 13 17.34 8.90 -4.34
CA ASN A 13 17.36 8.24 -5.64
C ASN A 13 16.99 9.27 -6.71
N ASP A 14 17.66 9.21 -7.86
CA ASP A 14 17.32 10.07 -8.99
C ASP A 14 16.00 9.63 -9.59
N TYR A 15 15.05 10.55 -9.67
CA TYR A 15 13.80 10.32 -10.39
C TYR A 15 14.10 10.16 -11.89
N LYS A 16 13.60 9.08 -12.48
CA LYS A 16 13.55 8.89 -13.92
C LYS A 16 12.12 8.60 -14.32
N GLU A 17 11.67 9.26 -15.38
CA GLU A 17 10.39 8.95 -15.99
C GLU A 17 10.53 7.59 -16.70
N GLU A 18 9.99 6.56 -16.08
CA GLU A 18 10.08 5.19 -16.55
C GLU A 18 8.68 4.62 -16.75
N LYS A 19 8.45 3.96 -17.89
CA LYS A 19 7.20 3.26 -18.17
C LYS A 19 7.24 1.86 -17.55
N GLY A 20 6.22 1.53 -16.79
CA GLY A 20 6.04 0.22 -16.17
C GLY A 20 4.61 0.06 -15.65
N PHE A 21 4.38 -0.99 -14.87
CA PHE A 21 3.10 -1.23 -14.22
C PHE A 21 3.00 -0.38 -12.94
N GLU A 22 2.00 0.48 -12.88
CA GLU A 22 1.85 1.47 -11.81
C GLU A 22 0.88 1.01 -10.72
N VAL A 23 1.33 1.07 -9.47
CA VAL A 23 0.54 0.72 -8.29
C VAL A 23 0.51 1.91 -7.33
N LEU A 24 -0.70 2.32 -6.95
CA LEU A 24 -0.95 3.36 -5.96
C LEU A 24 -1.54 2.74 -4.69
N LEU A 25 -0.99 3.10 -3.53
CA LEU A 25 -1.52 2.81 -2.21
C LEU A 25 -1.89 4.11 -1.51
N TRP A 26 -3.04 4.13 -0.84
CA TRP A 26 -3.40 5.22 0.07
C TRP A 26 -4.31 4.76 1.20
N ASN A 27 -3.99 5.14 2.45
CA ASN A 27 -4.97 5.12 3.52
C ASN A 27 -5.88 6.37 3.38
N ALA A 28 -7.16 6.13 3.10
CA ALA A 28 -8.16 7.10 2.73
C ALA A 28 -8.92 7.71 3.93
N ALA A 29 -8.56 7.36 5.16
CA ALA A 29 -9.09 7.92 6.40
C ALA A 29 -10.64 7.90 6.52
N ARG A 30 -11.29 6.92 5.89
CA ARG A 30 -12.75 6.63 5.91
C ARG A 30 -13.65 7.70 5.30
N ILE A 31 -13.08 8.77 4.78
CA ILE A 31 -13.81 9.91 4.20
C ILE A 31 -13.48 10.15 2.73
N ASN A 32 -12.41 9.52 2.22
CA ASN A 32 -11.97 9.67 0.84
C ASN A 32 -12.22 8.37 0.05
N GLY A 33 -12.30 8.51 -1.27
CA GLY A 33 -12.51 7.42 -2.21
C GLY A 33 -11.63 7.52 -3.45
N LEU A 34 -12.11 6.89 -4.53
CA LEU A 34 -11.40 6.82 -5.80
C LEU A 34 -11.27 8.21 -6.45
N ASP A 35 -12.30 9.05 -6.35
CA ASP A 35 -12.32 10.40 -6.89
C ASP A 35 -11.16 11.23 -6.34
N GLU A 36 -10.98 11.22 -5.01
CA GLU A 36 -9.88 11.93 -4.37
C GLU A 36 -8.54 11.32 -4.74
N ALA A 37 -8.41 9.99 -4.72
CA ALA A 37 -7.16 9.33 -5.08
C ALA A 37 -6.71 9.68 -6.52
N ILE A 38 -7.67 9.72 -7.46
CA ILE A 38 -7.42 10.11 -8.85
C ILE A 38 -7.10 11.60 -8.96
N SER A 39 -7.85 12.46 -8.26
CA SER A 39 -7.62 13.90 -8.25
C SER A 39 -6.22 14.26 -7.73
N GLU A 40 -5.71 13.57 -6.72
CA GLU A 40 -4.38 13.83 -6.17
C GLU A 40 -3.27 13.18 -7.03
N ASN A 41 -3.54 12.04 -7.68
CA ASN A 41 -2.53 11.27 -8.44
C ASN A 41 -2.49 11.54 -9.95
N GLY A 42 -3.54 12.11 -10.55
CA GLY A 42 -3.62 12.40 -11.98
C GLY A 42 -4.19 11.29 -12.89
N ASN A 43 -4.85 10.26 -12.33
CA ASN A 43 -5.48 9.13 -13.05
C ASN A 43 -4.58 8.13 -13.81
N ASP A 44 -3.30 8.02 -13.45
CA ASP A 44 -2.36 7.25 -14.28
C ASP A 44 -2.13 5.79 -13.84
N SER A 45 -2.50 5.42 -12.61
CA SER A 45 -2.10 4.12 -12.07
C SER A 45 -2.94 2.94 -12.58
N ASP A 46 -2.29 1.81 -12.83
CA ASP A 46 -2.95 0.59 -13.33
C ASP A 46 -3.74 -0.14 -12.24
N VAL A 47 -3.27 -0.02 -11.00
CA VAL A 47 -3.93 -0.51 -9.79
C VAL A 47 -3.89 0.58 -8.73
N ILE A 48 -5.04 0.86 -8.12
CA ILE A 48 -5.20 1.72 -6.96
C ILE A 48 -5.77 0.87 -5.83
N VAL A 49 -5.12 0.88 -4.68
CA VAL A 49 -5.60 0.23 -3.46
C VAL A 49 -5.77 1.28 -2.38
N LEU A 50 -6.99 1.35 -1.85
CA LEU A 50 -7.38 2.23 -0.77
C LEU A 50 -7.58 1.42 0.51
N ILE A 51 -6.91 1.82 1.58
CA ILE A 51 -7.12 1.32 2.95
C ILE A 51 -8.01 2.32 3.68
N GLU A 52 -8.85 1.83 4.61
CA GLU A 52 -9.89 2.65 5.25
C GLU A 52 -10.74 3.44 4.22
N TYR A 53 -11.15 2.80 3.14
CA TYR A 53 -12.02 3.39 2.13
C TYR A 53 -13.42 3.71 2.69
N ASP A 54 -14.00 4.84 2.26
CA ASP A 54 -15.38 5.22 2.61
C ASP A 54 -16.40 4.19 2.10
N LYS A 55 -16.97 3.42 3.03
CA LYS A 55 -17.90 2.34 2.72
C LYS A 55 -19.27 2.84 2.24
N GLU A 56 -19.63 4.09 2.49
CA GLU A 56 -20.93 4.67 2.14
C GLU A 56 -20.93 5.27 0.73
N ASN A 57 -19.77 5.72 0.24
CA ASN A 57 -19.61 6.30 -1.11
C ASN A 57 -19.50 5.22 -2.23
N ARG A 58 -20.25 4.12 -2.09
CA ARG A 58 -20.28 3.02 -3.08
C ARG A 58 -21.10 3.37 -4.33
N LEU A 59 -22.04 4.30 -4.22
CA LEU A 59 -22.99 4.60 -5.29
C LEU A 59 -22.34 5.54 -6.32
N ASN A 60 -22.34 5.13 -7.59
CA ASN A 60 -21.93 5.88 -8.79
C ASN A 60 -20.45 5.82 -9.22
N ILE A 61 -19.55 5.10 -8.52
CA ILE A 61 -18.14 4.95 -8.97
C ILE A 61 -18.06 4.19 -10.30
N GLU A 62 -18.85 3.14 -10.49
CA GLU A 62 -18.83 2.34 -11.73
C GLU A 62 -19.17 3.19 -12.96
N THR A 63 -20.11 4.12 -12.81
CA THR A 63 -20.54 5.04 -13.87
C THR A 63 -19.47 6.10 -14.16
N SER A 64 -18.81 6.63 -13.12
CA SER A 64 -17.77 7.64 -13.27
C SER A 64 -16.46 7.07 -13.83
N TYR A 65 -16.18 5.79 -13.58
CA TYR A 65 -14.94 5.12 -13.96
C TYR A 65 -15.17 3.80 -14.71
N PRO A 66 -15.80 3.83 -15.90
CA PRO A 66 -16.16 2.61 -16.63
C PRO A 66 -14.94 1.79 -17.10
N ASN A 67 -13.75 2.39 -17.09
CA ASN A 67 -12.49 1.73 -17.47
C ASN A 67 -11.80 1.02 -16.30
N TYR A 68 -12.35 1.09 -15.08
CA TYR A 68 -11.83 0.39 -13.92
C TYR A 68 -12.75 -0.76 -13.53
N TYR A 69 -12.14 -1.91 -13.24
CA TYR A 69 -12.72 -2.95 -12.43
C TYR A 69 -12.51 -2.59 -10.97
N PHE A 70 -13.48 -2.89 -10.10
CA PHE A 70 -13.41 -2.54 -8.70
C PHE A 70 -13.84 -3.70 -7.81
N TYR A 71 -13.32 -3.69 -6.58
CA TYR A 71 -13.76 -4.54 -5.49
C TYR A 71 -13.72 -3.74 -4.19
N LEU A 72 -14.88 -3.64 -3.54
CA LEU A 72 -15.05 -2.87 -2.30
C LEU A 72 -15.37 -3.82 -1.15
N SER A 73 -14.35 -4.13 -0.36
CA SER A 73 -14.44 -5.04 0.78
C SER A 73 -15.37 -4.48 1.87
N LYS A 74 -15.93 -5.37 2.70
CA LYS A 74 -16.73 -4.95 3.86
C LYS A 74 -15.87 -4.35 4.97
N GLU A 75 -14.59 -4.69 5.01
CA GLU A 75 -13.65 -4.24 6.03
C GLU A 75 -13.08 -2.85 5.72
N GLY A 76 -13.22 -2.37 4.48
CA GLY A 76 -12.79 -1.01 4.09
C GLY A 76 -11.56 -1.01 3.21
N ILE A 77 -11.31 -2.10 2.48
CA ILE A 77 -10.30 -2.15 1.43
C ILE A 77 -10.99 -1.93 0.08
N GLY A 78 -10.62 -0.86 -0.63
CA GLY A 78 -11.03 -0.60 -2.01
C GLY A 78 -9.91 -1.01 -2.97
N VAL A 79 -10.22 -1.81 -3.98
CA VAL A 79 -9.29 -2.15 -5.07
C VAL A 79 -9.89 -1.68 -6.37
N PHE A 80 -9.11 -0.94 -7.17
CA PHE A 80 -9.49 -0.46 -8.48
C PHE A 80 -8.38 -0.83 -9.45
N SER A 81 -8.72 -1.40 -10.60
CA SER A 81 -7.73 -1.80 -11.60
C SER A 81 -8.22 -1.59 -13.02
N LYS A 82 -7.31 -1.20 -13.92
CA LYS A 82 -7.57 -1.13 -15.36
C LYS A 82 -7.74 -2.52 -16.01
N THR A 83 -7.42 -3.60 -15.29
CA THR A 83 -7.62 -4.99 -15.75
C THR A 83 -8.51 -5.78 -14.79
N PRO A 84 -9.15 -6.88 -15.23
CA PRO A 84 -10.06 -7.65 -14.40
C PRO A 84 -9.45 -8.11 -13.07
N ILE A 85 -10.19 -7.87 -11.98
CA ILE A 85 -9.79 -8.27 -10.63
C ILE A 85 -10.38 -9.66 -10.33
N LYS A 86 -9.52 -10.59 -9.92
CA LYS A 86 -9.91 -11.88 -9.36
C LYS A 86 -9.61 -11.93 -7.87
N ILE A 87 -10.66 -11.93 -7.04
CA ILE A 87 -10.51 -12.11 -5.59
C ILE A 87 -10.18 -13.58 -5.31
N VAL A 88 -9.10 -13.80 -4.55
CA VAL A 88 -8.68 -15.13 -4.12
C VAL A 88 -9.22 -15.42 -2.72
N LYS A 89 -9.01 -14.50 -1.77
CA LYS A 89 -9.46 -14.65 -0.38
C LYS A 89 -9.40 -13.33 0.37
N GLU A 90 -10.42 -13.05 1.18
CA GLU A 90 -10.36 -12.03 2.23
C GLU A 90 -10.36 -12.73 3.60
N SER A 91 -9.59 -12.23 4.57
CA SER A 91 -9.56 -12.80 5.91
C SER A 91 -9.23 -11.76 6.96
N THR A 92 -10.00 -11.74 8.03
CA THR A 92 -9.81 -10.84 9.17
C THR A 92 -9.53 -11.64 10.44
N SER A 93 -8.50 -11.24 11.18
CA SER A 93 -8.15 -11.82 12.47
C SER A 93 -9.12 -11.36 13.57
N ASN A 94 -9.12 -12.05 14.72
CA ASN A 94 -9.86 -11.61 15.91
C ASN A 94 -9.43 -10.23 16.44
N SER A 95 -8.23 -9.76 16.09
CA SER A 95 -7.71 -8.43 16.44
C SER A 95 -7.98 -7.38 15.36
N ASN A 96 -8.93 -7.63 14.45
CA ASN A 96 -9.35 -6.73 13.38
C ASN A 96 -8.24 -6.32 12.41
N SER A 97 -7.24 -7.17 12.20
CA SER A 97 -6.30 -7.04 11.08
C SER A 97 -6.80 -7.84 9.87
N THR A 98 -6.89 -7.21 8.71
CA THR A 98 -7.46 -7.76 7.47
C THR A 98 -6.38 -7.95 6.41
N VAL A 99 -6.47 -9.06 5.67
CA VAL A 99 -5.67 -9.30 4.46
C VAL A 99 -6.61 -9.70 3.32
N LEU A 100 -6.55 -8.95 2.22
CA LEU A 100 -7.25 -9.23 0.98
C LEU A 100 -6.24 -9.70 -0.08
N ASN A 101 -6.35 -10.97 -0.48
CA ASN A 101 -5.62 -11.55 -1.60
C ASN A 101 -6.45 -11.43 -2.89
N PHE A 102 -5.88 -10.78 -3.90
CA PHE A 102 -6.48 -10.65 -5.22
C PHE A 102 -5.42 -10.72 -6.31
N LYS A 103 -5.85 -10.99 -7.55
CA LYS A 103 -5.00 -11.00 -8.74
C LYS A 103 -5.53 -10.04 -9.78
N THR A 104 -4.63 -9.33 -10.45
CA THR A 104 -4.93 -8.43 -11.57
C THR A 104 -3.66 -8.24 -12.39
N ASN A 105 -3.77 -8.10 -13.71
CA ASN A 105 -2.66 -7.97 -14.65
C ASN A 105 -1.50 -8.99 -14.44
N GLU A 106 -1.83 -10.25 -14.16
CA GLU A 106 -0.88 -11.35 -13.79
C GLU A 106 -0.14 -11.21 -12.44
N TYR A 107 -0.24 -10.07 -11.76
CA TYR A 107 0.34 -9.88 -10.44
C TYR A 107 -0.56 -10.48 -9.34
N ASN A 108 0.08 -10.96 -8.29
CA ASN A 108 -0.57 -11.48 -7.09
C ASN A 108 -0.45 -10.42 -5.97
N PHE A 109 -1.58 -9.93 -5.48
CA PHE A 109 -1.62 -8.85 -4.52
C PHE A 109 -2.12 -9.30 -3.16
N TYR A 110 -1.56 -8.70 -2.12
CA TYR A 110 -2.05 -8.78 -0.75
C TYR A 110 -2.23 -7.37 -0.20
N ALA A 111 -3.47 -6.88 -0.18
CA ALA A 111 -3.82 -5.64 0.50
C ALA A 111 -3.98 -5.89 2.00
N VAL A 112 -3.32 -5.07 2.82
CA VAL A 112 -3.18 -5.27 4.27
C VAL A 112 -3.74 -4.06 5.02
N ASP A 113 -4.57 -4.31 6.03
CA ASP A 113 -5.02 -3.31 7.00
C ASP A 113 -4.83 -3.90 8.39
N VAL A 114 -3.74 -3.52 9.05
CA VAL A 114 -3.42 -3.98 10.40
C VAL A 114 -4.03 -3.03 11.41
N SER A 115 -4.77 -3.55 12.38
CA SER A 115 -5.45 -2.73 13.40
C SER A 115 -4.49 -1.78 14.13
N ALA A 116 -4.88 -0.49 14.21
CA ALA A 116 -4.18 0.56 14.95
C ALA A 116 -4.32 0.45 16.49
N ASN A 117 -5.11 -0.49 17.01
CA ASN A 117 -5.30 -0.62 18.46
C ASN A 117 -3.98 -0.96 19.15
N ILE A 118 -3.52 -0.04 20.02
CA ILE A 118 -2.25 -0.14 20.74
C ILE A 118 -2.18 -1.32 21.71
N LEU A 119 -3.34 -1.85 22.15
CA LEU A 119 -3.40 -3.01 23.04
C LEU A 119 -3.16 -4.33 22.28
N ASN A 120 -3.31 -4.32 20.96
CA ASN A 120 -3.05 -5.50 20.14
C ASN A 120 -1.53 -5.68 19.93
N SER A 121 -1.06 -6.92 20.08
CA SER A 121 0.32 -7.30 19.82
C SER A 121 0.68 -7.10 18.35
N ARG A 122 1.63 -6.20 18.06
CA ARG A 122 2.16 -6.00 16.70
C ARG A 122 2.78 -7.26 16.13
N LYS A 123 3.45 -8.05 16.98
CA LYS A 123 4.03 -9.34 16.59
C LYS A 123 2.96 -10.30 16.08
N GLU A 124 1.86 -10.47 16.82
CA GLU A 124 0.80 -11.40 16.44
C GLU A 124 0.04 -10.93 15.20
N ALA A 125 -0.22 -9.62 15.10
CA ALA A 125 -0.83 -9.04 13.91
C ALA A 125 0.02 -9.27 12.65
N LEU A 126 1.33 -9.04 12.73
CA LEU A 126 2.23 -9.26 11.60
C LEU A 126 2.42 -10.75 11.28
N LEU A 127 2.55 -11.63 12.27
CA LEU A 127 2.55 -13.08 12.05
C LEU A 127 1.25 -13.57 11.39
N TYR A 128 0.09 -12.98 11.76
CA TYR A 128 -1.16 -13.26 11.08
C TYR A 128 -1.10 -12.86 9.61
N VAL A 129 -0.61 -11.65 9.29
CA VAL A 129 -0.45 -11.20 7.89
C VAL A 129 0.49 -12.14 7.12
N GLU A 130 1.65 -12.45 7.69
CA GLU A 130 2.63 -13.39 7.10
C GLU A 130 1.99 -14.73 6.78
N SER A 131 1.15 -15.27 7.69
CA SER A 131 0.46 -16.56 7.48
C SER A 131 -0.51 -16.57 6.29
N LYS A 132 -0.89 -15.42 5.73
CA LYS A 132 -1.81 -15.32 4.58
C LYS A 132 -1.08 -15.17 3.26
N ILE A 133 0.20 -14.82 3.29
CA ILE A 133 0.98 -14.50 2.09
C ILE A 133 1.59 -15.78 1.52
N ASN A 134 1.32 -16.03 0.24
CA ASN A 134 2.06 -16.98 -0.56
C ASN A 134 2.99 -16.18 -1.47
N VAL A 135 4.30 -16.40 -1.33
CA VAL A 135 5.32 -15.64 -2.08
C VAL A 135 5.52 -16.29 -3.45
N ASP A 136 5.27 -15.53 -4.50
CA ASP A 136 5.60 -15.87 -5.88
C ASP A 136 6.41 -14.73 -6.55
N LYS A 137 6.83 -14.94 -7.79
CA LYS A 137 7.70 -14.02 -8.55
C LYS A 137 7.04 -12.69 -8.93
N LYS A 138 5.71 -12.58 -8.85
CA LYS A 138 4.95 -11.36 -9.18
C LYS A 138 4.07 -10.93 -8.00
N THR A 139 4.54 -11.18 -6.77
CA THR A 139 3.80 -10.83 -5.56
C THR A 139 4.08 -9.38 -5.16
N ILE A 140 3.02 -8.64 -4.84
CA ILE A 140 3.04 -7.30 -4.25
C ILE A 140 2.18 -7.31 -2.98
N VAL A 141 2.77 -7.00 -1.82
CA VAL A 141 2.05 -6.84 -0.56
C VAL A 141 2.04 -5.37 -0.20
N LEU A 142 0.87 -4.78 0.04
CA LEU A 142 0.77 -3.35 0.26
C LEU A 142 -0.37 -2.99 1.20
N GLY A 143 -0.28 -1.86 1.89
CA GLY A 143 -1.31 -1.43 2.82
C GLY A 143 -0.76 -0.71 4.05
N ASP A 144 -1.66 -0.47 5.01
CA ASP A 144 -1.31 0.10 6.31
C ASP A 144 -0.99 -1.02 7.30
N PHE A 145 0.27 -1.08 7.71
CA PHE A 145 0.74 -2.07 8.67
C PHE A 145 0.67 -1.60 10.13
N ASN A 146 0.33 -0.32 10.35
CA ASN A 146 0.33 0.34 11.66
C ASN A 146 1.61 0.05 12.48
N THR A 147 2.73 -0.16 11.77
CA THR A 147 4.02 -0.57 12.35
C THR A 147 5.16 -0.06 11.45
N PRO A 148 6.15 0.69 11.98
CA PRO A 148 7.33 1.15 11.22
C PRO A 148 8.14 0.05 10.55
N THR A 149 8.65 0.29 9.33
CA THR A 149 9.50 -0.65 8.57
C THR A 149 10.71 -1.19 9.34
N GLU A 150 11.23 -0.41 10.30
CA GLU A 150 12.38 -0.71 11.15
C GLU A 150 12.06 -1.76 12.21
N SER A 151 10.79 -2.00 12.50
CA SER A 151 10.35 -3.01 13.46
C SER A 151 11.00 -4.36 13.20
N VAL A 152 11.37 -5.02 14.30
CA VAL A 152 11.95 -6.37 14.30
C VAL A 152 10.98 -7.42 13.74
N HIS A 153 9.69 -7.09 13.70
CA HIS A 153 8.63 -7.97 13.22
C HIS A 153 8.51 -8.01 11.68
N PHE A 154 9.32 -7.26 10.94
CA PHE A 154 9.35 -7.31 9.47
C PHE A 154 10.44 -8.25 8.91
N HIS A 155 10.94 -9.22 9.70
CA HIS A 155 12.00 -10.12 9.25
C HIS A 155 11.60 -10.93 8.00
N PHE A 156 10.41 -11.55 8.01
CA PHE A 156 9.86 -12.26 6.85
C PHE A 156 9.82 -11.37 5.60
N PHE A 157 9.30 -10.15 5.75
CA PHE A 157 9.17 -9.20 4.65
C PHE A 157 10.53 -8.79 4.08
N LYS A 158 11.51 -8.46 4.93
CA LYS A 158 12.87 -8.11 4.51
C LYS A 158 13.61 -9.29 3.88
N GLU A 159 13.32 -10.51 4.31
CA GLU A 159 13.92 -11.72 3.74
C GLU A 159 13.35 -12.07 2.37
N LYS A 160 12.03 -11.87 2.14
CA LYS A 160 11.35 -12.34 0.92
C LYS A 160 11.05 -11.23 -0.10
N PHE A 161 11.04 -9.97 0.32
CA PHE A 161 10.61 -8.84 -0.50
C PHE A 161 11.61 -7.67 -0.44
N LYS A 162 11.43 -6.72 -1.36
CA LYS A 162 12.05 -5.40 -1.36
C LYS A 162 11.00 -4.39 -0.95
N ASN A 163 11.33 -3.47 -0.03
CA ASN A 163 10.47 -2.34 0.28
C ASN A 163 10.60 -1.29 -0.82
N ALA A 164 9.50 -0.92 -1.48
CA ALA A 164 9.50 -0.06 -2.66
C ALA A 164 10.21 1.28 -2.40
N PHE A 165 9.81 1.99 -1.34
CA PHE A 165 10.37 3.30 -1.02
C PHE A 165 11.83 3.22 -0.58
N SER A 166 12.20 2.19 0.19
CA SER A 166 13.61 2.03 0.58
C SER A 166 14.53 1.72 -0.61
N GLU A 167 14.01 1.04 -1.63
CA GLU A 167 14.76 0.68 -2.84
C GLU A 167 14.89 1.85 -3.82
N LYS A 168 13.76 2.52 -4.14
CA LYS A 168 13.68 3.54 -5.20
C LYS A 168 12.93 4.82 -4.82
N GLY A 169 12.74 5.06 -3.53
CA GLY A 169 12.16 6.30 -3.01
C GLY A 169 13.15 7.47 -3.01
N ASN A 170 12.61 8.68 -3.05
CA ASN A 170 13.37 9.91 -2.86
C ASN A 170 12.69 10.77 -1.79
N GLY A 171 13.44 11.18 -0.77
CA GLY A 171 12.95 11.89 0.41
C GLY A 171 12.77 10.99 1.64
N PHE A 172 11.97 11.46 2.59
CA PHE A 172 11.61 10.72 3.81
C PHE A 172 10.66 9.57 3.50
N ARG A 173 10.84 8.39 4.10
CA ARG A 173 9.95 7.23 3.87
C ARG A 173 8.62 7.31 4.62
N GLU A 174 8.55 8.12 5.66
CA GLU A 174 7.42 8.19 6.59
C GLU A 174 6.15 8.64 5.89
N THR A 175 5.03 8.00 6.21
CA THR A 175 3.75 8.21 5.54
C THR A 175 2.72 8.89 6.44
N TRP A 176 2.97 8.91 7.76
CA TRP A 176 2.11 9.48 8.79
C TRP A 176 2.94 10.41 9.71
N PHE A 177 2.46 11.59 10.15
CA PHE A 177 1.10 12.16 10.16
C PHE A 177 1.07 13.52 9.47
N TRP A 178 0.05 13.84 8.66
CA TRP A 178 -0.15 15.18 8.04
C TRP A 178 1.10 15.77 7.37
N ASN A 179 1.74 15.00 6.51
CA ASN A 179 2.98 15.39 5.81
C ASN A 179 4.19 15.65 6.74
N ILE A 180 4.06 15.43 8.05
CA ILE A 180 5.18 15.39 8.99
C ILE A 180 5.77 13.97 8.93
N PRO A 181 7.04 13.81 8.54
CA PRO A 181 7.63 12.50 8.38
C PRO A 181 7.95 11.88 9.74
N LEU A 182 6.96 11.25 10.39
CA LEU A 182 7.11 10.71 11.74
C LEU A 182 7.18 9.17 11.75
N LEU A 183 6.22 8.50 11.11
CA LEU A 183 6.16 7.03 11.06
C LEU A 183 5.93 6.55 9.62
N SER A 184 6.61 5.47 9.24
CA SER A 184 6.35 4.74 7.98
C SER A 184 5.34 3.65 8.28
N LEU A 185 4.06 3.86 8.00
CA LEU A 185 3.00 2.89 8.33
C LEU A 185 2.48 2.20 7.07
N ASP A 186 2.44 2.92 5.96
CA ASP A 186 1.98 2.45 4.66
C ASP A 186 3.15 1.91 3.86
N HIS A 187 3.11 0.62 3.56
CA HIS A 187 4.21 -0.06 2.89
C HIS A 187 3.78 -0.64 1.55
N ILE A 188 4.73 -0.70 0.62
CA ILE A 188 4.63 -1.54 -0.58
C ILE A 188 5.86 -2.46 -0.60
N TRP A 189 5.63 -3.76 -0.47
CA TRP A 189 6.64 -4.82 -0.49
C TRP A 189 6.51 -5.61 -1.79
N ILE A 190 7.60 -5.72 -2.54
CA ILE A 190 7.61 -6.26 -3.90
C ILE A 190 8.53 -7.48 -3.92
N SER A 191 8.07 -8.58 -4.52
CA SER A 191 8.87 -9.80 -4.70
C SER A 191 10.24 -9.48 -5.31
N LYS A 192 11.26 -10.26 -4.94
CA LYS A 192 12.65 -9.92 -5.27
C LYS A 192 12.93 -9.95 -6.77
N GLU A 193 12.15 -10.73 -7.51
CA GLU A 193 12.23 -10.93 -8.95
C GLU A 193 11.75 -9.72 -9.75
N LEU A 194 10.83 -8.90 -9.22
CA LEU A 194 10.34 -7.70 -9.91
C LEU A 194 11.29 -6.52 -9.73
N ASN A 195 11.59 -5.82 -10.82
CA ASN A 195 12.34 -4.57 -10.78
C ASN A 195 11.46 -3.43 -10.29
N ILE A 196 11.94 -2.71 -9.27
CA ILE A 196 11.34 -1.45 -8.82
C ILE A 196 12.02 -0.36 -9.64
N LEU A 197 11.26 0.37 -10.42
CA LEU A 197 11.77 1.42 -11.29
C LEU A 197 11.81 2.75 -10.53
N ASN A 198 10.73 3.06 -9.83
CA ASN A 198 10.56 4.31 -9.10
C ASN A 198 9.53 4.16 -7.98
N THR A 199 9.69 4.92 -6.91
CA THR A 199 8.67 5.06 -5.86
C THR A 199 8.61 6.51 -5.42
N MET A 200 7.41 7.08 -5.36
CA MET A 200 7.19 8.45 -4.93
C MET A 200 6.06 8.54 -3.93
N LYS A 201 6.10 9.59 -3.10
CA LYS A 201 4.99 9.96 -2.23
C LYS A 201 4.30 11.19 -2.81
N ILE A 202 2.97 11.19 -2.72
CA ILE A 202 2.15 12.34 -3.08
C ILE A 202 1.53 12.84 -1.78
N CYS A 203 1.99 14.02 -1.35
CA CYS A 203 1.55 14.66 -0.12
C CYS A 203 0.23 15.40 -0.36
N THR A 204 -0.74 15.20 0.52
CA THR A 204 -2.05 15.86 0.47
C THR A 204 -2.52 16.23 1.86
N TRP A 205 -3.56 17.06 1.96
CA TRP A 205 -4.24 17.41 3.21
C TRP A 205 -5.63 16.77 3.32
N LYS A 206 -5.98 15.87 2.39
CA LYS A 206 -7.25 15.13 2.41
C LYS A 206 -7.23 13.92 3.34
N SER A 207 -6.05 13.36 3.58
CA SER A 207 -5.79 12.29 4.52
C SER A 207 -4.57 12.64 5.35
N ASP A 208 -4.53 12.12 6.56
CA ASP A 208 -3.38 12.21 7.44
C ASP A 208 -2.24 11.27 7.05
N HIS A 209 -2.51 10.36 6.10
CA HIS A 209 -1.54 9.55 5.39
C HIS A 209 -1.24 10.11 3.98
N VAL A 210 0.02 10.00 3.56
CA VAL A 210 0.44 10.32 2.19
C VAL A 210 0.11 9.16 1.24
N LEU A 211 -0.12 9.47 -0.04
CA LEU A 211 -0.21 8.42 -1.06
C LEU A 211 1.19 7.91 -1.39
N VAL A 212 1.32 6.61 -1.66
CA VAL A 212 2.56 5.98 -2.12
C VAL A 212 2.33 5.36 -3.48
N LYS A 213 3.05 5.84 -4.51
CA LYS A 213 3.01 5.31 -5.87
C LYS A 213 4.32 4.60 -6.19
N THR A 214 4.23 3.42 -6.77
CA THR A 214 5.40 2.68 -7.27
C THR A 214 5.20 2.22 -8.71
N ILE A 215 6.31 2.17 -9.45
CA ILE A 215 6.34 1.65 -10.82
C ILE A 215 7.20 0.39 -10.81
N VAL A 216 6.65 -0.72 -11.32
CA VAL A 216 7.35 -2.01 -11.36
C VAL A 216 7.43 -2.56 -12.78
N ARG A 217 8.41 -3.43 -13.00
CA ARG A 217 8.57 -4.19 -14.25
C ARG A 217 9.15 -5.56 -13.92
N GLU A 218 8.87 -6.53 -14.78
CA GLU A 218 9.60 -7.81 -14.79
C GLU A 218 11.08 -7.65 -15.16
#